data_AF-A0A6G8AD13-F1
#
_entry.id   AF-A0A6G8AD13-F1
#
_cell.length_a   1.000
_cell.length_b   1.000
_cell.length_c   1.000
_cell.angle_alpha   90.00
_cell.angle_beta   90.00
_cell.angle_gamma   90.00
#
_symmetry.space_group_name_H-M   'P 1'
#
loop_
_entity.id
_entity.type
_entity.pdbx_description
1 polymer ?
#
loop_
_entity_poly.entity_id
_entity_poly.type
_entity_poly.pdbx_seq_one_letter_code
_entity_poly.pdbx_strand_id
1 'polypeptide(L)'
;MGIALALVLPKTYETSVYLEPPLVTQYGSVNEGRTSLTGLKWVTGDELYTQFLAQLNSDAGRYEFFEKTYLPSLDTQPEGALDKNALYAARIKKLIDVKEPVPKKGRQLYSVTIQAPTGELAVQWMDAYLTQVQDAARARWAGEAQKVIDATIKNTEKDIAEKLALAKKLREDREIRLGEALRVAKSVGQQTPQLTVGQLPKQDSVTSFADGSGLYARGTRSLGAEIDVLRAREDETAFVDGLREAQAKLVALQGQNLSAPIGMYRIDGQLLEPAKPISPKKSLLTVLGLLLGLFSGIGVAFAKKALAQKSGRTGAA
;
A
#
# COMPACT_ATOMS: atom_id res chain seq x y z
N MET A 1 1.31 -10.03 54.26
CA MET A 1 1.00 -8.83 53.43
C MET A 1 1.49 -8.96 51.99
N GLY A 2 2.79 -9.15 51.72
CA GLY A 2 3.33 -9.23 50.34
C GLY A 2 2.66 -10.28 49.43
N ILE A 3 2.39 -11.49 49.96
CA ILE A 3 1.69 -12.55 49.21
C ILE A 3 0.23 -12.18 48.93
N ALA A 4 -0.47 -11.61 49.90
CA ALA A 4 -1.87 -11.19 49.74
C ALA A 4 -2.01 -10.08 48.70
N LEU A 5 -1.12 -9.08 48.72
CA LEU A 5 -1.06 -8.03 47.69
C LEU A 5 -0.83 -8.61 46.30
N ALA A 6 0.06 -9.60 46.17
CA ALA A 6 0.35 -10.25 44.90
C ALA A 6 -0.82 -11.06 44.32
N LEU A 7 -1.83 -11.39 45.14
CA LEU A 7 -3.05 -12.10 44.70
C LEU A 7 -4.19 -11.16 44.30
N VAL A 8 -4.21 -9.94 44.85
CA VAL A 8 -5.28 -8.94 44.62
C VAL A 8 -4.95 -7.99 43.47
N LEU A 9 -3.66 -7.70 43.23
CA LEU A 9 -3.26 -6.79 42.16
C LEU A 9 -3.67 -7.33 40.77
N PRO A 10 -4.11 -6.45 39.86
CA PRO A 10 -4.50 -6.85 38.51
C PRO A 10 -3.32 -7.48 37.79
N LYS A 11 -3.59 -8.59 37.11
CA LYS A 11 -2.59 -9.30 36.32
C LYS A 11 -2.41 -8.60 34.98
N THR A 12 -1.20 -8.66 34.45
CA THR A 12 -0.89 -8.23 33.09
C THR A 12 -0.20 -9.38 32.39
N TYR A 13 -0.69 -9.72 31.21
CA TYR A 13 -0.12 -10.70 30.29
C TYR A 13 0.45 -9.96 29.08
N GLU A 14 1.46 -10.55 28.46
CA GLU A 14 2.17 -9.93 27.35
C GLU A 14 2.40 -10.98 26.25
N THR A 15 2.10 -10.63 25.01
CA THR A 15 2.50 -11.41 23.83
C THR A 15 3.35 -10.55 22.91
N SER A 16 4.31 -11.17 22.24
CA SER A 16 5.28 -10.48 21.37
C SER A 16 5.52 -11.28 20.11
N VAL A 17 5.55 -10.59 18.97
CA VAL A 17 5.79 -11.18 17.65
C VAL A 17 6.86 -10.39 16.91
N TYR A 18 7.62 -11.09 16.08
CA TYR A 18 8.53 -10.48 15.12
C TYR A 18 7.86 -10.46 13.74
N LEU A 19 8.11 -9.39 12.99
CA LEU A 19 7.45 -9.13 11.72
C LEU A 19 8.45 -9.20 10.57
N GLU A 20 8.01 -9.79 9.46
CA GLU A 20 8.77 -9.95 8.23
C GLU A 20 7.95 -9.45 7.02
N PRO A 21 8.63 -9.14 5.89
CA PRO A 21 7.95 -8.90 4.63
C PRO A 21 7.07 -10.10 4.22
N PRO A 22 5.94 -9.84 3.53
CA PRO A 22 5.03 -10.88 3.08
C PRO A 22 5.69 -11.75 2.00
N LEU A 23 5.27 -13.01 1.92
CA LEU A 23 5.69 -13.93 0.86
C LEU A 23 5.00 -13.58 -0.46
N VAL A 24 5.62 -13.96 -1.57
CA VAL A 24 5.05 -13.80 -2.93
C VAL A 24 3.66 -14.39 -3.03
N THR A 25 3.37 -15.51 -2.35
CA THR A 25 2.04 -16.14 -2.34
C THR A 25 0.96 -15.28 -1.69
N GLN A 26 1.33 -14.33 -0.83
CA GLN A 26 0.39 -13.47 -0.11
C GLN A 26 0.06 -12.18 -0.87
N TYR A 27 0.87 -11.78 -1.85
CA TYR A 27 0.64 -10.55 -2.61
C TYR A 27 0.69 -10.72 -4.14
N GLY A 28 1.11 -11.88 -4.66
CA GLY A 28 1.45 -12.07 -6.07
C GLY A 28 0.33 -11.71 -7.05
N SER A 29 -0.93 -11.91 -6.64
CA SER A 29 -2.13 -11.54 -7.41
C SER A 29 -2.16 -10.06 -7.80
N VAL A 30 -1.55 -9.18 -6.99
CA VAL A 30 -1.48 -7.75 -7.26
C VAL A 30 -0.66 -7.41 -8.51
N ASN A 31 0.25 -8.31 -8.89
CA ASN A 31 1.12 -8.14 -10.06
C ASN A 31 0.53 -8.77 -11.33
N GLU A 32 -0.63 -9.42 -11.25
CA GLU A 32 -1.33 -9.89 -12.44
C GLU A 32 -1.67 -8.71 -13.37
N GLY A 33 -1.38 -8.87 -14.67
CA GLY A 33 -1.58 -7.81 -15.65
C GLY A 33 -0.56 -6.66 -15.60
N ARG A 34 0.38 -6.64 -14.66
CA ARG A 34 1.51 -5.68 -14.66
C ARG A 34 2.61 -6.14 -15.60
N THR A 35 2.47 -5.74 -16.86
CA THR A 35 3.37 -6.11 -17.96
C THR A 35 4.01 -4.86 -18.56
N SER A 36 4.99 -5.05 -19.45
CA SER A 36 5.57 -3.96 -20.23
C SER A 36 4.52 -3.15 -21.01
N LEU A 37 3.40 -3.78 -21.39
CA LEU A 37 2.29 -3.12 -22.08
C LEU A 37 1.60 -2.08 -21.19
N THR A 38 1.31 -2.38 -19.93
CA THR A 38 0.64 -1.44 -19.03
C THR A 38 1.59 -0.36 -18.53
N GLY A 39 2.89 -0.67 -18.42
CA GLY A 39 3.89 0.25 -17.86
C GLY A 39 3.75 0.45 -16.35
N LEU A 40 2.93 -0.36 -15.68
CA LEU A 40 2.78 -0.34 -14.23
C LEU A 40 4.01 -0.97 -13.58
N LYS A 41 4.54 -0.31 -12.54
CA LYS A 41 5.68 -0.81 -11.78
C LYS A 41 5.32 -2.12 -11.07
N TRP A 42 6.25 -3.08 -11.11
CA TRP A 42 6.13 -4.32 -10.34
C TRP A 42 6.15 -4.03 -8.83
N VAL A 43 5.19 -4.60 -8.10
CA VAL A 43 5.11 -4.43 -6.65
C VAL A 43 5.83 -5.56 -5.93
N THR A 44 6.58 -5.20 -4.91
CA THR A 44 7.40 -6.11 -4.12
C THR A 44 6.87 -6.24 -2.70
N GLY A 45 7.18 -7.34 -2.03
CA GLY A 45 6.85 -7.52 -0.61
C GLY A 45 7.46 -6.43 0.26
N ASP A 46 8.68 -5.98 -0.05
CA ASP A 46 9.36 -4.91 0.71
C ASP A 46 8.64 -3.57 0.60
N GLU A 47 8.11 -3.22 -0.58
CA GLU A 47 7.31 -2.01 -0.77
C GLU A 47 6.02 -2.06 0.06
N LEU A 48 5.31 -3.19 0.03
CA LEU A 48 4.09 -3.40 0.82
C LEU A 48 4.37 -3.40 2.32
N TYR A 49 5.47 -4.04 2.72
CA TYR A 49 5.91 -4.08 4.12
C TYR A 49 6.28 -2.69 4.63
N THR A 50 6.91 -1.85 3.80
CA THR A 50 7.21 -0.46 4.14
C THR A 50 5.93 0.34 4.39
N GLN A 51 4.90 0.17 3.57
CA GLN A 51 3.58 0.82 3.76
C GLN A 51 2.92 0.34 5.05
N PHE A 52 2.98 -0.96 5.33
CA PHE A 52 2.51 -1.53 6.58
C PHE A 52 3.24 -0.97 7.80
N LEU A 53 4.58 -0.88 7.76
CA LEU A 53 5.38 -0.33 8.86
C LEU A 53 5.09 1.16 9.11
N ALA A 54 4.82 1.93 8.06
CA ALA A 54 4.41 3.32 8.20
C ALA A 54 3.08 3.43 8.97
N GLN A 55 2.11 2.56 8.65
CA GLN A 55 0.83 2.51 9.36
C GLN A 55 0.97 1.97 10.78
N LEU A 56 1.82 0.95 10.99
CA LEU A 56 2.11 0.35 12.30
C LEU A 56 2.68 1.38 13.27
N ASN A 57 3.58 2.25 12.79
CA ASN A 57 4.18 3.29 13.60
C ASN A 57 3.32 4.56 13.73
N SER A 58 2.19 4.64 13.02
CA SER A 58 1.33 5.83 13.03
C SER A 58 0.52 5.98 14.31
N ASP A 59 0.29 7.24 14.71
CA ASP A 59 -0.65 7.55 15.80
C ASP A 59 -2.08 7.19 15.42
N ALA A 60 -2.44 7.27 14.13
CA ALA A 60 -3.76 6.90 13.63
C ALA A 60 -4.05 5.41 13.88
N GLY A 61 -3.11 4.51 13.58
CA GLY A 61 -3.28 3.07 13.83
C GLY A 61 -3.44 2.75 15.31
N ARG A 62 -2.63 3.39 16.17
CA ARG A 62 -2.73 3.25 17.64
C ARG A 62 -4.05 3.79 18.18
N TYR A 63 -4.50 4.94 17.67
CA TYR A 63 -5.76 5.56 18.09
C TYR A 63 -6.97 4.73 17.68
N GLU A 64 -6.96 4.20 16.46
CA GLU A 64 -8.06 3.36 15.99
C GLU A 64 -8.12 2.02 16.76
N PHE A 65 -6.99 1.41 17.12
CA PHE A 65 -6.99 0.26 18.04
C PHE A 65 -7.58 0.63 19.40
N PHE A 66 -7.17 1.79 19.93
CA PHE A 66 -7.69 2.28 21.20
C PHE A 66 -9.21 2.41 21.14
N GLU A 67 -9.73 2.99 20.07
CA GLU A 67 -11.16 3.26 19.90
C GLU A 67 -11.98 2.01 19.60
N LYS A 68 -11.49 1.12 18.73
CA LYS A 68 -12.25 -0.03 18.23
C LYS A 68 -12.03 -1.32 19.01
N THR A 69 -10.91 -1.45 19.72
CA THR A 69 -10.55 -2.69 20.43
C THR A 69 -10.45 -2.48 21.94
N TYR A 70 -9.65 -1.50 22.38
CA TYR A 70 -9.42 -1.30 23.82
C TYR A 70 -10.62 -0.67 24.52
N LEU A 71 -11.16 0.42 23.99
CA LEU A 71 -12.23 1.17 24.64
C LEU A 71 -13.50 0.31 24.88
N PRO A 72 -13.97 -0.51 23.91
CA PRO A 72 -15.11 -1.40 24.13
C PRO A 72 -14.85 -2.52 25.14
N SER A 73 -13.58 -2.81 25.45
CA SER A 73 -13.22 -3.85 26.43
C SER A 73 -13.30 -3.38 27.89
N LEU A 74 -13.58 -2.09 28.13
CA LEU A 74 -13.63 -1.53 29.47
C LEU A 74 -15.02 -1.64 30.09
N ASP A 75 -15.05 -2.05 31.35
CA ASP A 75 -16.28 -2.09 32.17
C ASP A 75 -16.89 -0.70 32.38
N THR A 76 -16.06 0.34 32.40
CA THR A 76 -16.48 1.73 32.58
C THR A 76 -15.93 2.59 31.45
N GLN A 77 -16.85 3.23 30.74
CA GLN A 77 -16.53 4.12 29.64
C GLN A 77 -16.17 5.53 30.15
N PRO A 78 -15.27 6.25 29.46
CA PRO A 78 -14.97 7.64 29.81
C PRO A 78 -16.22 8.52 29.62
N GLU A 79 -16.43 9.48 30.53
CA GLU A 79 -17.63 10.32 30.55
C GLU A 79 -17.64 11.39 29.43
N GLY A 80 -16.49 11.65 28.80
CA GLY A 80 -16.39 12.59 27.69
C GLY A 80 -15.04 12.57 26.96
N ALA A 81 -14.88 13.49 26.01
CA ALA A 81 -13.71 13.55 25.14
C ALA A 81 -12.38 13.80 25.88
N LEU A 82 -12.40 14.63 26.94
CA LEU A 82 -11.21 14.92 27.73
C LEU A 82 -10.72 13.66 28.47
N ASP A 83 -11.63 12.92 29.11
CA ASP A 83 -11.31 11.68 29.81
C ASP A 83 -10.84 10.60 28.85
N LYS A 84 -11.49 10.48 27.67
CA LYS A 84 -11.07 9.59 26.59
C LYS A 84 -9.62 9.88 26.16
N ASN A 85 -9.27 11.16 25.98
CA ASN A 85 -7.93 11.58 25.57
C ASN A 85 -6.89 11.34 26.66
N ALA A 86 -7.22 11.63 27.92
CA ALA A 86 -6.36 11.35 29.06
C ALA A 86 -6.11 9.84 29.21
N LEU A 87 -7.16 9.02 29.05
CA LEU A 87 -7.07 7.57 29.08
C LEU A 87 -6.19 7.04 27.95
N TYR A 88 -6.36 7.53 26.72
CA TYR A 88 -5.52 7.19 25.58
C TYR A 88 -4.04 7.44 25.90
N ALA A 89 -3.70 8.67 26.30
CA ALA A 89 -2.32 9.07 26.60
C ALA A 89 -1.69 8.23 27.73
N ALA A 90 -2.48 7.87 28.75
CA ALA A 90 -2.02 7.08 29.89
C ALA A 90 -1.84 5.59 29.60
N ARG A 91 -2.59 5.03 28.64
CA ARG A 91 -2.68 3.59 28.41
C ARG A 91 -1.95 3.12 27.15
N ILE A 92 -2.07 3.83 26.02
CA ILE A 92 -1.66 3.29 24.72
C ILE A 92 -0.19 2.86 24.67
N LYS A 93 0.72 3.66 25.26
CA LYS A 93 2.16 3.36 25.32
C LYS A 93 2.51 2.12 26.17
N LYS A 94 1.62 1.73 27.08
CA LYS A 94 1.77 0.50 27.88
C LYS A 94 1.16 -0.71 27.18
N LEU A 95 0.08 -0.48 26.44
CA LEU A 95 -0.67 -1.52 25.74
C LEU A 95 0.07 -2.00 24.50
N ILE A 96 0.69 -1.10 23.73
CA ILE A 96 1.37 -1.40 22.47
C ILE A 96 2.79 -0.84 22.52
N ASP A 97 3.76 -1.72 22.32
CA ASP A 97 5.16 -1.36 22.14
C ASP A 97 5.66 -1.92 20.81
N VAL A 98 6.06 -1.02 19.90
CA VAL A 98 6.63 -1.35 18.59
C VAL A 98 8.10 -1.00 18.62
N LYS A 99 8.98 -1.98 18.45
CA LYS A 99 10.43 -1.77 18.44
C LYS A 99 11.00 -2.00 17.05
N GLU A 100 11.78 -1.02 16.62
CA GLU A 100 12.58 -1.12 15.41
C GLU A 100 13.80 -2.03 15.65
N PRO A 101 14.28 -2.73 14.62
CA PRO A 101 15.50 -3.52 14.72
C PRO A 101 16.71 -2.62 15.00
N VAL A 102 17.54 -3.02 15.96
CA VAL A 102 18.79 -2.31 16.25
C VAL A 102 19.90 -2.85 15.34
N PRO A 103 20.59 -2.00 14.57
CA PRO A 103 21.66 -2.44 13.68
C PRO A 103 22.71 -3.27 14.42
N LYS A 104 23.04 -4.44 13.85
CA LYS A 104 24.09 -5.35 14.35
C LYS A 104 23.85 -5.89 15.77
N LYS A 105 22.62 -5.83 16.29
CA LYS A 105 22.26 -6.36 17.61
C LYS A 105 20.90 -7.04 17.58
N GLY A 106 20.83 -8.26 18.14
CA GLY A 106 19.58 -9.02 18.20
C GLY A 106 19.02 -9.39 16.82
N ARG A 107 17.73 -9.73 16.78
CA ARG A 107 17.03 -10.00 15.53
C ARG A 107 16.89 -8.69 14.74
N GLN A 108 17.16 -8.74 13.44
CA GLN A 108 17.03 -7.60 12.53
C GLN A 108 15.59 -7.47 12.01
N LEU A 109 14.61 -7.65 12.90
CA LEU A 109 13.18 -7.60 12.60
C LEU A 109 12.49 -6.60 13.52
N TYR A 110 11.42 -5.98 13.03
CA TYR A 110 10.51 -5.23 13.89
C TYR A 110 9.84 -6.22 14.87
N SER A 111 9.60 -5.77 16.09
CA SER A 111 8.80 -6.53 17.06
C SER A 111 7.62 -5.70 17.56
N VAL A 112 6.46 -6.33 17.67
CA VAL A 112 5.26 -5.75 18.27
C VAL A 112 4.96 -6.52 19.54
N THR A 113 4.71 -5.78 20.62
CA THR A 113 4.37 -6.34 21.91
C THR A 113 3.05 -5.75 22.38
N ILE A 114 2.12 -6.61 22.80
CA ILE A 114 0.83 -6.20 23.36
C ILE A 114 0.67 -6.70 24.79
N GLN A 115 0.21 -5.81 25.66
CA GLN A 115 -0.15 -6.11 27.03
C GLN A 115 -1.66 -6.09 27.24
N ALA A 116 -2.19 -7.12 27.92
CA ALA A 116 -3.62 -7.24 28.21
C ALA A 116 -3.89 -7.86 29.60
N PRO A 117 -5.14 -7.79 30.11
CA PRO A 117 -5.51 -8.38 31.42
C PRO A 117 -5.45 -9.91 31.47
N THR A 118 -5.63 -10.59 30.34
CA THR A 118 -5.58 -12.06 30.19
C THR A 118 -4.71 -12.45 29.00
N GLY A 119 -4.24 -13.71 28.97
CA GLY A 119 -3.46 -14.23 27.84
C GLY A 119 -4.26 -14.25 26.55
N GLU A 120 -5.50 -14.74 26.61
CA GLU A 120 -6.46 -14.72 25.51
C GLU A 120 -6.65 -13.30 24.92
N LEU A 121 -6.91 -12.29 25.77
CA LEU A 121 -7.05 -10.91 25.30
C LEU A 121 -5.76 -10.37 24.67
N ALA A 122 -4.58 -10.79 25.14
CA ALA A 122 -3.32 -10.34 24.54
C ALA A 122 -3.18 -10.82 23.09
N VAL A 123 -3.57 -12.07 22.82
CA VAL A 123 -3.60 -12.64 21.46
C VAL A 123 -4.66 -11.96 20.61
N GLN A 124 -5.89 -11.83 21.12
CA GLN A 124 -6.98 -11.16 20.41
C GLN A 124 -6.64 -9.71 20.05
N TRP A 125 -6.04 -8.96 20.98
CA TRP A 125 -5.63 -7.58 20.73
C TRP A 125 -4.47 -7.50 19.74
N MET A 126 -3.52 -8.45 19.78
CA MET A 126 -2.43 -8.52 18.79
C MET A 126 -2.97 -8.75 17.39
N ASP A 127 -3.85 -9.73 17.22
CA ASP A 127 -4.47 -10.04 15.94
C ASP A 127 -5.31 -8.87 15.42
N ALA A 128 -6.14 -8.27 16.28
CA ALA A 128 -6.96 -7.11 15.95
C ALA A 128 -6.09 -5.92 15.51
N TYR A 129 -5.03 -5.60 16.25
CA TYR A 129 -4.15 -4.48 15.93
C TYR A 129 -3.43 -4.67 14.60
N LEU A 130 -2.80 -5.82 14.39
CA LEU A 130 -2.03 -6.07 13.16
C LEU A 130 -2.93 -6.18 11.93
N THR A 131 -4.11 -6.80 12.07
CA THR A 131 -5.11 -6.88 10.98
C THR A 131 -5.62 -5.49 10.60
N GLN A 132 -6.01 -4.68 11.58
CA GLN A 132 -6.48 -3.31 11.36
C GLN A 132 -5.39 -2.45 10.69
N VAL A 133 -4.15 -2.51 11.17
CA VAL A 133 -3.01 -1.80 10.57
C VAL A 133 -2.78 -2.23 9.12
N GLN A 134 -2.82 -3.54 8.84
CA GLN A 134 -2.68 -4.06 7.49
C GLN A 134 -3.82 -3.60 6.58
N ASP A 135 -5.06 -3.61 7.05
CA ASP A 135 -6.20 -3.20 6.24
C ASP A 135 -6.17 -1.71 5.91
N ALA A 136 -5.78 -0.87 6.88
CA ALA A 136 -5.57 0.56 6.65
C ALA A 136 -4.42 0.82 5.65
N ALA A 137 -3.30 0.11 5.79
CA ALA A 137 -2.19 0.21 4.85
C ALA A 137 -2.59 -0.27 3.44
N ARG A 138 -3.36 -1.35 3.34
CA ARG A 138 -3.88 -1.90 2.08
C ARG A 138 -4.80 -0.90 1.39
N ALA A 139 -5.75 -0.33 2.12
CA ALA A 139 -6.67 0.66 1.59
C ALA A 139 -5.93 1.90 1.05
N ARG A 140 -4.92 2.38 1.79
CA ARG A 140 -4.08 3.51 1.35
C ARG A 140 -3.33 3.18 0.06
N TRP A 141 -2.60 2.07 0.05
CA TRP A 141 -1.82 1.63 -1.10
C TRP A 141 -2.71 1.41 -2.34
N ALA A 142 -3.87 0.77 -2.17
CA ALA A 142 -4.82 0.53 -3.25
C ALA A 142 -5.39 1.85 -3.82
N GLY A 143 -5.69 2.82 -2.95
CA GLY A 143 -6.12 4.15 -3.37
C GLY A 143 -5.05 4.90 -4.18
N GLU A 144 -3.78 4.84 -3.74
CA GLU A 144 -2.65 5.43 -4.48
C GLU A 144 -2.43 4.74 -5.83
N ALA A 145 -2.45 3.39 -5.86
CA ALA A 145 -2.33 2.61 -7.09
C ALA A 145 -3.45 2.88 -8.08
N GLN A 146 -4.70 2.99 -7.60
CA GLN A 146 -5.85 3.32 -8.44
C GLN A 146 -5.68 4.68 -9.10
N LYS A 147 -5.20 5.70 -8.37
CA LYS A 147 -4.94 7.03 -8.96
C LYS A 147 -3.91 6.99 -10.08
N VAL A 148 -2.86 6.18 -9.94
CA VAL A 148 -1.87 6.00 -11.00
C VAL A 148 -2.48 5.31 -12.22
N ILE A 149 -3.29 4.27 -12.00
CA ILE A 149 -3.99 3.56 -13.08
C ILE A 149 -4.95 4.50 -13.80
N ASP A 150 -5.80 5.24 -13.08
CA ASP A 150 -6.76 6.20 -13.64
C ASP A 150 -6.07 7.27 -14.48
N ALA A 151 -4.95 7.83 -14.00
CA ALA A 151 -4.17 8.80 -14.74
C ALA A 151 -3.58 8.18 -16.04
N THR A 152 -3.12 6.93 -15.97
CA THR A 152 -2.56 6.22 -17.11
C THR A 152 -3.64 5.87 -18.14
N ILE A 153 -4.83 5.48 -17.69
CA ILE A 153 -6.01 5.27 -18.53
C ILE A 153 -6.33 6.56 -19.29
N LYS A 154 -6.50 7.67 -18.57
CA LYS A 154 -6.82 8.97 -19.18
C LYS A 154 -5.77 9.42 -20.21
N ASN A 155 -4.49 9.20 -19.92
CA ASN A 155 -3.43 9.52 -20.87
C ASN A 155 -3.47 8.61 -22.11
N THR A 156 -3.80 7.33 -21.93
CA THR A 156 -3.91 6.37 -23.05
C THR A 156 -5.14 6.66 -23.92
N GLU A 157 -6.27 7.01 -23.32
CA GLU A 157 -7.47 7.47 -24.04
C GLU A 157 -7.18 8.72 -24.87
N LYS A 158 -6.45 9.67 -24.29
CA LYS A 158 -6.01 10.88 -25.00
C LYS A 158 -5.10 10.55 -26.18
N ASP A 159 -4.11 9.68 -26.00
CA ASP A 159 -3.21 9.23 -27.07
C ASP A 159 -4.00 8.57 -28.21
N ILE A 160 -4.96 7.68 -27.90
CA ILE A 160 -5.85 7.07 -28.88
C ILE A 160 -6.62 8.13 -29.67
N ALA A 161 -7.23 9.10 -28.98
CA ALA A 161 -8.00 10.17 -29.61
C ALA A 161 -7.13 11.06 -30.51
N GLU A 162 -5.93 11.41 -30.07
CA GLU A 162 -4.97 12.21 -30.83
C GLU A 162 -4.49 11.47 -32.08
N LYS A 163 -4.19 10.17 -31.97
CA LYS A 163 -3.82 9.33 -33.12
C LYS A 163 -4.93 9.26 -34.17
N LEU A 164 -6.17 9.04 -33.75
CA LEU A 164 -7.33 9.01 -34.66
C LEU A 164 -7.57 10.37 -35.33
N ALA A 165 -7.48 11.47 -34.57
CA ALA A 165 -7.63 12.82 -35.11
C ALA A 165 -6.51 13.15 -36.11
N LEU A 166 -5.27 12.75 -35.83
CA LEU A 166 -4.15 12.93 -36.74
C LEU A 166 -4.33 12.09 -38.02
N ALA A 167 -4.74 10.82 -37.90
CA ALA A 167 -4.99 9.96 -39.05
C ALA A 167 -6.05 10.55 -40.00
N LYS A 168 -7.14 11.10 -39.43
CA LYS A 168 -8.15 11.82 -40.19
C LYS A 168 -7.57 13.03 -40.94
N LYS A 169 -6.78 13.88 -40.27
CA LYS A 169 -6.13 15.04 -40.92
C LYS A 169 -5.18 14.61 -42.04
N LEU A 170 -4.39 13.56 -41.82
CA LEU A 170 -3.49 13.02 -42.83
C LEU A 170 -4.25 12.48 -44.06
N ARG A 171 -5.42 11.87 -43.85
CA ARG A 171 -6.31 11.47 -44.94
C ARG A 171 -6.83 12.68 -45.72
N GLU A 172 -7.31 13.71 -45.03
CA GLU A 172 -7.80 14.95 -45.65
C GLU A 172 -6.69 15.63 -46.48
N ASP A 173 -5.48 15.74 -45.93
CA ASP A 173 -4.30 16.25 -46.65
C ASP A 173 -3.95 15.41 -47.88
N ARG A 174 -4.10 14.08 -47.78
CA ARG A 174 -3.85 13.16 -48.89
C ARG A 174 -4.89 13.34 -50.00
N GLU A 175 -6.15 13.55 -49.64
CA GLU A 175 -7.22 13.83 -50.60
C GLU A 175 -6.93 15.11 -51.40
N ILE A 176 -6.50 16.19 -50.73
CA ILE A 176 -6.14 17.45 -51.39
C ILE A 176 -5.00 17.23 -52.39
N ARG A 177 -3.91 16.56 -51.96
CA ARG A 177 -2.75 16.27 -52.82
C ARG A 177 -3.13 15.40 -54.02
N LEU A 178 -3.96 14.38 -53.83
CA LEU A 178 -4.47 13.55 -54.93
C LEU A 178 -5.38 14.35 -55.87
N GLY A 179 -6.19 15.27 -55.34
CA GLY A 179 -7.06 16.15 -56.13
C GLY A 179 -6.28 17.14 -57.02
N GLU A 180 -5.18 17.67 -56.53
CA GLU A 180 -4.22 18.46 -57.32
C GLU A 180 -3.57 17.62 -58.43
N ALA A 181 -3.03 16.46 -58.08
CA ALA A 181 -2.44 15.53 -59.04
C ALA A 181 -3.44 15.10 -60.13
N LEU A 182 -4.70 14.86 -59.75
CA LEU A 182 -5.78 14.51 -60.67
C LEU A 182 -6.07 15.64 -61.66
N ARG A 183 -6.06 16.90 -61.20
CA ARG A 183 -6.21 18.07 -62.09
C ARG A 183 -5.07 18.13 -63.10
N VAL A 184 -3.82 17.96 -62.68
CA VAL A 184 -2.65 17.95 -63.57
C VAL A 184 -2.76 16.80 -64.57
N ALA A 185 -3.05 15.58 -64.10
CA ALA A 185 -3.22 14.39 -64.95
C ALA A 185 -4.30 14.58 -66.03
N LYS A 186 -5.42 15.23 -65.67
CA LYS A 186 -6.48 15.60 -66.63
C LYS A 186 -5.95 16.57 -67.68
N SER A 187 -5.23 17.62 -67.28
CA SER A 187 -4.69 18.64 -68.19
C SER A 187 -3.67 18.08 -69.18
N VAL A 188 -2.85 17.11 -68.77
CA VAL A 188 -1.86 16.47 -69.65
C VAL A 188 -2.39 15.23 -70.39
N GLY A 189 -3.67 14.89 -70.23
CA GLY A 189 -4.30 13.75 -70.91
C GLY A 189 -3.87 12.37 -70.40
N GLN A 190 -3.27 12.28 -69.21
CA GLN A 190 -2.75 11.02 -68.67
C GLN A 190 -3.86 10.18 -68.03
N GLN A 191 -4.36 9.14 -68.70
CA GLN A 191 -5.45 8.30 -68.16
C GLN A 191 -4.99 7.11 -67.29
N THR A 192 -3.94 6.42 -67.72
CA THR A 192 -3.38 5.22 -67.07
C THR A 192 -1.95 5.49 -66.58
N PRO A 193 -1.39 4.68 -65.67
CA PRO A 193 0.00 4.86 -65.24
C PRO A 193 0.98 4.79 -66.41
N GLN A 194 1.96 5.71 -66.47
CA GLN A 194 3.11 5.55 -67.38
C GLN A 194 4.01 4.45 -66.83
N LEU A 195 3.79 3.20 -67.25
CA LEU A 195 4.70 2.09 -66.96
C LEU A 195 5.83 2.09 -68.00
N THR A 196 7.00 2.60 -67.64
CA THR A 196 8.22 2.32 -68.42
C THR A 196 8.62 0.87 -68.16
N VAL A 197 8.16 -0.04 -69.02
CA VAL A 197 8.51 -1.47 -68.95
C VAL A 197 10.03 -1.61 -69.13
N GLY A 198 10.73 -2.09 -68.08
CA GLY A 198 12.14 -2.50 -68.17
C GLY A 198 13.16 -1.78 -67.28
N GLN A 199 12.78 -0.76 -66.49
CA GLN A 199 13.67 -0.15 -65.50
C GLN A 199 13.17 -0.39 -64.09
N LEU A 200 14.03 -0.98 -63.24
CA LEU A 200 13.83 -1.00 -61.79
C LEU A 200 13.63 0.45 -61.31
N PRO A 201 12.69 0.72 -60.39
CA PRO A 201 12.50 2.06 -59.85
C PRO A 201 13.85 2.54 -59.27
N LYS A 202 14.42 3.61 -59.81
CA LYS A 202 15.53 4.30 -59.15
C LYS A 202 15.02 4.80 -57.81
N GLN A 203 15.85 4.82 -56.78
CA GLN A 203 15.48 5.26 -55.42
C GLN A 203 14.79 6.65 -55.44
N ASP A 204 15.18 7.53 -56.36
CA ASP A 204 14.59 8.87 -56.58
C ASP A 204 13.14 8.86 -57.10
N SER A 205 12.71 7.80 -57.78
CA SER A 205 11.33 7.67 -58.27
C SER A 205 10.34 7.44 -57.13
N VAL A 206 10.75 6.75 -56.06
CA VAL A 206 9.93 6.51 -54.87
C VAL A 206 9.72 7.81 -54.08
N THR A 207 10.73 8.67 -54.01
CA THR A 207 10.63 9.99 -53.35
C THR A 207 9.67 10.94 -54.07
N SER A 208 9.63 10.96 -55.40
CA SER A 208 8.66 11.77 -56.17
C SER A 208 7.20 11.36 -55.98
N PHE A 209 6.92 10.11 -55.58
CA PHE A 209 5.56 9.69 -55.23
C PHE A 209 5.20 10.03 -53.77
N ALA A 210 6.19 10.17 -52.89
CA ALA A 210 6.01 10.52 -51.48
C ALA A 210 5.80 12.03 -51.27
N ASP A 211 6.51 12.89 -52.00
CA ASP A 211 6.39 14.36 -51.91
C ASP A 211 5.20 14.94 -52.71
N GLY A 212 4.56 14.11 -53.55
CA GLY A 212 3.41 14.50 -54.36
C GLY A 212 3.74 14.96 -55.79
N SER A 213 5.02 15.24 -56.08
CA SER A 213 5.48 15.81 -57.35
C SER A 213 5.25 14.91 -58.56
N GLY A 214 5.22 13.59 -58.36
CA GLY A 214 5.02 12.57 -59.40
C GLY A 214 3.63 11.92 -59.42
N LEU A 215 2.71 12.30 -58.54
CA LEU A 215 1.42 11.60 -58.40
C LEU A 215 0.58 11.61 -59.68
N TYR A 216 0.65 12.69 -60.48
CA TYR A 216 -0.10 12.81 -61.73
C TYR A 216 0.26 11.73 -62.77
N ALA A 217 1.48 11.17 -62.70
CA ALA A 217 1.94 10.11 -63.60
C ALA A 217 1.17 8.79 -63.43
N ARG A 218 0.45 8.61 -62.31
CA ARG A 218 -0.44 7.46 -62.06
C ARG A 218 -1.72 7.49 -62.92
N GLY A 219 -2.03 8.66 -63.50
CA GLY A 219 -3.17 8.86 -64.39
C GLY A 219 -4.51 9.03 -63.67
N THR A 220 -5.48 9.55 -64.39
CA THR A 220 -6.77 10.00 -63.84
C THR A 220 -7.60 8.87 -63.22
N ARG A 221 -7.57 7.64 -63.77
CA ARG A 221 -8.36 6.51 -63.24
C ARG A 221 -7.91 6.07 -61.86
N SER A 222 -6.60 5.89 -61.67
CA SER A 222 -6.05 5.45 -60.37
C SER A 222 -6.25 6.52 -59.29
N LEU A 223 -6.05 7.80 -59.64
CA LEU A 223 -6.18 8.90 -58.68
C LEU A 223 -7.64 9.10 -58.26
N GLY A 224 -8.59 9.03 -59.21
CA GLY A 224 -10.02 9.11 -58.91
C GLY A 224 -10.49 7.98 -57.99
N ALA A 225 -10.11 6.73 -58.30
CA ALA A 225 -10.46 5.58 -57.48
C ALA A 225 -9.90 5.68 -56.05
N GLU A 226 -8.65 6.16 -55.88
CA GLU A 226 -8.07 6.36 -54.54
C GLU A 226 -8.81 7.45 -53.76
N ILE A 227 -9.15 8.57 -54.40
CA ILE A 227 -9.96 9.64 -53.79
C ILE A 227 -11.33 9.11 -53.34
N ASP A 228 -12.01 8.34 -54.19
CA ASP A 228 -13.34 7.80 -53.86
C ASP A 228 -13.27 6.86 -52.65
N VAL A 229 -12.23 6.02 -52.57
CA VAL A 229 -11.97 5.16 -51.40
C VAL A 229 -11.70 5.98 -50.14
N LEU A 230 -10.89 7.04 -50.23
CA LEU A 230 -10.60 7.89 -49.08
C LEU A 230 -11.83 8.68 -48.61
N ARG A 231 -12.70 9.13 -49.54
CA ARG A 231 -13.94 9.83 -49.22
C ARG A 231 -14.99 8.92 -48.58
N ALA A 232 -15.08 7.68 -49.04
CA ALA A 232 -16.00 6.68 -48.51
C ALA A 232 -15.54 6.08 -47.16
N ARG A 233 -14.32 6.39 -46.70
CA ARG A 233 -13.79 5.85 -45.44
C ARG A 233 -14.43 6.53 -44.23
N GLU A 234 -15.09 5.73 -43.41
CA GLU A 234 -15.70 6.17 -42.14
C GLU A 234 -14.80 5.92 -40.92
N ASP A 235 -13.93 4.89 -40.97
CA ASP A 235 -13.08 4.47 -39.86
C ASP A 235 -11.59 4.49 -40.25
N GLU A 236 -10.77 5.14 -39.42
CA GLU A 236 -9.32 5.21 -39.57
C GLU A 236 -8.59 4.05 -38.88
N THR A 237 -9.25 3.29 -38.00
CA THR A 237 -8.57 2.39 -37.04
C THR A 237 -7.65 1.36 -37.69
N ALA A 238 -7.96 0.90 -38.90
CA ALA A 238 -7.14 -0.07 -39.63
C ALA A 238 -5.85 0.51 -40.22
N PHE A 239 -5.71 1.84 -40.24
CA PHE A 239 -4.63 2.57 -40.92
C PHE A 239 -3.78 3.41 -39.96
N VAL A 240 -3.98 3.28 -38.65
CA VAL A 240 -3.25 4.02 -37.62
C VAL A 240 -2.22 3.14 -36.95
N ASP A 241 -0.94 3.44 -37.17
CA ASP A 241 0.18 2.76 -36.52
C ASP A 241 0.16 2.97 -34.99
N GLY A 242 0.37 1.90 -34.23
CA GLY A 242 0.43 1.95 -32.76
C GLY A 242 -0.94 2.03 -32.07
N LEU A 243 -2.05 2.12 -32.82
CA LEU A 243 -3.39 2.25 -32.24
C LEU A 243 -3.82 0.97 -31.52
N ARG A 244 -3.53 -0.19 -32.09
CA ARG A 244 -3.93 -1.49 -31.53
C ARG A 244 -3.20 -1.76 -30.22
N GLU A 245 -1.94 -1.35 -30.11
CA GLU A 245 -1.13 -1.42 -28.90
C GLU A 245 -1.69 -0.49 -27.82
N ALA A 246 -2.06 0.75 -28.18
CA ALA A 246 -2.68 1.68 -27.24
C ALA A 246 -4.04 1.17 -26.74
N GLN A 247 -4.87 0.60 -27.61
CA GLN A 247 -6.14 -0.03 -27.25
C GLN A 247 -5.94 -1.25 -26.34
N ALA A 248 -5.00 -2.13 -26.66
CA ALA A 248 -4.67 -3.28 -25.83
C ALA A 248 -4.17 -2.85 -24.45
N LYS A 249 -3.35 -1.80 -24.39
CA LYS A 249 -2.91 -1.18 -23.14
C LYS A 249 -4.09 -0.66 -22.32
N LEU A 250 -5.03 0.05 -22.94
CA LEU A 250 -6.23 0.57 -22.28
C LEU A 250 -7.05 -0.57 -21.64
N VAL A 251 -7.32 -1.62 -22.40
CA VAL A 251 -8.05 -2.81 -21.91
C VAL A 251 -7.30 -3.48 -20.75
N ALA A 252 -5.98 -3.63 -20.87
CA ALA A 252 -5.15 -4.22 -19.82
C ALA A 252 -5.12 -3.38 -18.53
N LEU A 253 -5.17 -2.04 -18.64
CA LEU A 253 -5.26 -1.13 -17.49
C LEU A 253 -6.65 -1.18 -16.84
N GLN A 254 -7.72 -1.27 -17.62
CA GLN A 254 -9.09 -1.38 -17.11
C GLN A 254 -9.34 -2.72 -16.41
N GLY A 255 -8.62 -3.78 -16.80
CA GLY A 255 -8.69 -5.10 -16.16
C GLY A 255 -7.90 -5.24 -14.86
N GLN A 256 -7.21 -4.20 -14.38
CA GLN A 256 -6.43 -4.27 -13.14
C GLN A 256 -7.36 -4.42 -11.92
N ASN A 257 -7.14 -5.48 -11.13
CA ASN A 257 -7.91 -5.72 -9.92
C ASN A 257 -7.09 -5.42 -8.66
N LEU A 258 -7.47 -4.34 -7.95
CA LEU A 258 -6.84 -3.96 -6.67
C LEU A 258 -7.63 -4.44 -5.44
N SER A 259 -8.77 -5.11 -5.63
CA SER A 259 -9.66 -5.54 -4.54
C SER A 259 -9.25 -6.86 -3.89
N ALA A 260 -8.29 -7.58 -4.48
CA ALA A 260 -7.83 -8.84 -3.95
C ALA A 260 -7.20 -8.66 -2.54
N PRO A 261 -7.39 -9.62 -1.62
CA PRO A 261 -6.71 -9.59 -0.33
C PRO A 261 -5.20 -9.71 -0.55
N ILE A 262 -4.47 -8.68 -0.13
CA ILE A 262 -3.01 -8.60 -0.23
C ILE A 262 -2.41 -8.64 1.18
N GLY A 263 -1.54 -9.60 1.44
CA GLY A 263 -0.71 -9.61 2.65
C GLY A 263 0.38 -8.56 2.58
N MET A 264 0.54 -7.77 3.63
CA MET A 264 1.57 -6.73 3.72
C MET A 264 2.64 -7.03 4.77
N TYR A 265 2.44 -8.06 5.57
CA TYR A 265 3.42 -8.56 6.54
C TYR A 265 3.21 -10.06 6.76
N ARG A 266 4.14 -10.68 7.47
CA ARG A 266 3.93 -11.97 8.13
C ARG A 266 4.58 -12.00 9.50
N ILE A 267 4.09 -12.89 10.36
CA ILE A 267 4.70 -13.15 11.66
C ILE A 267 5.82 -14.18 11.47
N ASP A 268 7.00 -13.89 12.01
CA ASP A 268 8.09 -14.86 12.17
C ASP A 268 7.74 -15.81 13.31
N GLY A 269 7.09 -16.92 12.96
CA GLY A 269 6.64 -17.97 13.89
C GLY A 269 5.12 -17.96 14.09
N GLN A 270 4.70 -18.26 15.32
CA GLN A 270 3.28 -18.35 15.70
C GLN A 270 2.96 -17.32 16.78
N LEU A 271 1.75 -16.77 16.72
CA LEU A 271 1.20 -15.96 17.80
C LEU A 271 0.79 -16.91 18.95
N LEU A 272 1.52 -16.87 20.05
CA LEU A 272 1.30 -17.76 21.20
C LEU A 272 0.59 -17.04 22.34
N GLU A 273 -0.32 -17.76 23.00
CA GLU A 273 -0.96 -17.30 24.22
C GLU A 273 0.03 -17.38 25.40
N PRO A 274 0.25 -16.27 26.15
CA PRO A 274 1.16 -16.28 27.28
C PRO A 274 0.57 -17.05 28.48
N ALA A 275 1.23 -18.13 28.87
CA ALA A 275 0.79 -18.98 29.97
C ALA A 275 0.91 -18.34 31.38
N LYS A 276 1.73 -17.29 31.54
CA LYS A 276 1.98 -16.63 32.84
C LYS A 276 1.95 -15.10 32.69
N PRO A 277 1.43 -14.39 33.70
CA PRO A 277 1.45 -12.93 33.70
C PRO A 277 2.86 -12.39 33.92
N ILE A 278 3.18 -11.27 33.28
CA ILE A 278 4.44 -10.52 33.47
C ILE A 278 4.41 -9.68 34.76
N SER A 279 3.23 -9.29 35.23
CA SER A 279 3.01 -8.49 36.44
C SER A 279 1.78 -8.98 37.21
N PRO A 280 1.78 -8.91 38.56
CA PRO A 280 2.89 -8.50 39.44
C PRO A 280 3.95 -9.60 39.63
N LYS A 281 5.20 -9.19 39.86
CA LYS A 281 6.31 -10.11 40.20
C LYS A 281 6.12 -10.65 41.63
N LYS A 282 5.44 -11.79 41.76
CA LYS A 282 5.09 -12.39 43.07
C LYS A 282 6.29 -12.58 44.00
N SER A 283 7.44 -13.01 43.47
CA SER A 283 8.67 -13.18 44.25
C SER A 283 9.16 -11.86 44.84
N LEU A 284 9.20 -10.81 44.02
CA LEU A 284 9.62 -9.48 44.44
C LEU A 284 8.71 -8.93 45.56
N LEU A 285 7.39 -9.03 45.39
CA LEU A 285 6.42 -8.59 46.40
C LEU A 285 6.54 -9.39 47.71
N THR A 286 6.84 -10.69 47.61
CA THR A 286 7.00 -11.54 48.79
C THR A 286 8.25 -11.16 49.58
N VAL A 287 9.39 -10.96 48.90
CA VAL A 287 10.65 -10.52 49.54
C VAL A 287 10.48 -9.15 50.18
N LEU A 288 9.88 -8.19 49.47
CA LEU A 288 9.67 -6.85 50.00
C LEU A 288 8.74 -6.86 51.22
N GLY A 289 7.67 -7.67 51.18
CA GLY A 289 6.78 -7.84 52.32
C GLY A 289 7.46 -8.45 53.55
N LEU A 290 8.39 -9.40 53.35
CA LEU A 290 9.19 -9.98 54.42
C LEU A 290 10.14 -8.94 55.03
N LEU A 291 10.87 -8.20 54.20
CA LEU A 291 11.80 -7.16 54.65
C LEU A 291 11.09 -6.06 55.45
N LEU A 292 9.96 -5.55 54.94
CA LEU A 292 9.16 -4.55 55.65
C LEU A 292 8.63 -5.09 56.99
N GLY A 293 8.13 -6.34 57.01
CA GLY A 293 7.71 -6.99 58.25
C GLY A 293 8.84 -7.11 59.28
N LEU A 294 10.04 -7.47 58.82
CA LEU A 294 11.23 -7.56 59.67
C LEU A 294 11.61 -6.18 60.24
N PHE A 295 11.69 -5.15 59.41
CA PHE A 295 12.02 -3.79 59.85
C PHE A 295 10.99 -3.23 60.83
N SER A 296 9.70 -3.42 60.56
CA SER A 296 8.64 -3.00 61.49
C SER A 296 8.72 -3.78 62.82
N GLY A 297 9.00 -5.08 62.78
CA GLY A 297 9.18 -5.90 63.97
C GLY A 297 10.34 -5.43 64.85
N ILE A 298 11.49 -5.14 64.23
CA ILE A 298 12.65 -4.57 64.91
C ILE A 298 12.30 -3.22 65.54
N GLY A 299 11.64 -2.32 64.79
CA GLY A 299 11.22 -1.00 65.29
C GLY A 299 10.31 -1.09 66.53
N VAL A 300 9.32 -2.00 66.52
CA VAL A 300 8.44 -2.22 67.67
C VAL A 300 9.21 -2.78 68.87
N ALA A 301 10.17 -3.68 68.66
CA ALA A 301 11.00 -4.22 69.74
C ALA A 301 11.84 -3.12 70.42
N PHE A 302 12.44 -2.22 69.64
CA PHE A 302 13.17 -1.06 70.17
C PHE A 302 12.26 -0.09 70.92
N ALA A 303 11.08 0.23 70.38
CA ALA A 303 10.12 1.12 71.04
C ALA A 303 9.64 0.55 72.38
N LYS A 304 9.31 -0.75 72.43
CA LYS A 304 8.94 -1.44 73.67
C LYS A 304 10.08 -1.38 74.70
N LYS A 305 11.32 -1.64 74.28
CA LYS A 305 12.49 -1.57 75.16
C LYS A 305 12.70 -0.16 75.73
N ALA A 306 12.58 0.88 74.89
CA ALA A 306 12.72 2.27 75.32
C ALA A 306 11.63 2.71 76.30
N LEU A 307 10.38 2.30 76.08
CA LEU A 307 9.26 2.58 76.99
C LEU A 307 9.43 1.87 78.34
N ALA A 308 9.83 0.60 78.34
CA ALA A 308 10.10 -0.15 79.56
C ALA A 308 11.26 0.45 80.38
N GLN A 309 12.30 0.97 79.69
CA GLN A 309 13.41 1.65 80.34
C GLN A 309 13.00 3.02 80.93
N LYS A 310 12.01 3.69 80.34
CA LYS A 310 11.46 4.96 80.86
C LYS A 310 10.58 4.75 82.09
N SER A 311 9.73 3.71 82.11
CA SER A 311 8.87 3.39 83.26
C SER A 311 9.65 2.90 84.48
N GLY A 312 10.80 2.23 84.28
CA GLY A 312 11.71 1.86 85.38
C GLY A 312 12.46 3.04 86.00
N ARG A 313 12.51 4.20 85.31
CA ARG A 313 13.20 5.41 85.78
C ARG A 313 12.29 6.36 86.58
N THR A 314 10.97 6.29 86.40
CA THR A 314 9.97 7.08 87.16
C THR A 314 9.46 6.42 88.43
N GLY A 315 9.77 5.13 88.67
CA GLY A 315 9.46 4.43 89.92
C GLY A 315 10.61 4.43 90.95
N ALA A 316 11.70 5.15 90.67
CA ALA A 316 12.90 5.24 91.52
C ALA A 316 13.18 6.70 91.95
N ALA A 317 12.12 7.45 92.22
CA ALA A 317 12.15 8.76 92.88
C ALA A 317 11.31 8.70 94.15
#